data_AF-A0A6P5JUT2-F1
#
_entry.id   AF-A0A6P5JUT2-F1
#
_cell.length_a   1.000
_cell.length_b   1.000
_cell.length_c   1.000
_cell.angle_alpha   90.00
_cell.angle_beta   90.00
_cell.angle_gamma   90.00
#
_symmetry.space_group_name_H-M   'P 1'
#
loop_
_entity.id
_entity.type
_entity.pdbx_description
1 polymer ?
#
loop_
_entity_poly.entity_id
_entity_poly.type
_entity_poly.pdbx_seq_one_letter_code
_entity_poly.pdbx_strand_id
1 'polypeptide(L)'
;MSGKEGVQKKWAALKEKLGPQDGDPTEANLENAEPELCIRLLQMPSVVNYSGLRKRLESSDDGWLVQFLEQSGLDLLLEALARLSGRGVARISDALLQLTCISCVRAIMNARQGIEYILNNQGYVCKLSEALDTSNVMVKKQVFELLAALSIYSPEGHKQILDALDHYKVVKSQQYRFSVIMNELSNTDNIPYIITLLSVINAIILGTEELRARTQLRNEFIGLQLLDVLTKLR
;
A
#
# COMPACT_ATOMS: atom_id res chain seq x y z
N MET A 1 -30.30 -34.28 24.64
CA MET A 1 -29.22 -34.78 23.75
C MET A 1 -28.37 -33.67 23.11
N SER A 2 -28.40 -32.42 23.59
CA SER A 2 -27.76 -31.26 22.91
C SER A 2 -26.32 -30.95 23.36
N GLY A 3 -25.86 -31.47 24.50
CA GLY A 3 -24.53 -31.13 25.06
C GLY A 3 -23.32 -31.80 24.40
N LYS A 4 -23.49 -32.95 23.74
CA LYS A 4 -22.36 -33.71 23.16
C LYS A 4 -21.87 -33.14 21.82
N GLU A 5 -22.77 -32.56 21.02
CA GLU A 5 -22.41 -31.94 19.72
C GLU A 5 -21.57 -30.67 19.88
N GLY A 6 -21.86 -29.85 20.89
CA GLY A 6 -21.09 -28.63 21.17
C GLY A 6 -19.65 -28.91 21.61
N VAL A 7 -19.45 -30.02 22.32
CA VAL A 7 -18.13 -30.47 22.76
C VAL A 7 -17.33 -31.00 21.56
N GLN A 8 -17.92 -31.83 20.69
CA GLN A 8 -17.25 -32.30 19.48
C GLN A 8 -16.85 -31.18 18.51
N LYS A 9 -17.69 -30.14 18.34
CA LYS A 9 -17.32 -28.96 17.54
C LYS A 9 -16.15 -28.19 18.15
N LYS A 10 -16.11 -28.03 19.48
CA LYS A 10 -14.97 -27.41 20.17
C LYS A 10 -13.69 -28.24 20.06
N TRP A 11 -13.77 -29.56 20.18
CA TRP A 11 -12.62 -30.45 19.98
C TRP A 11 -12.13 -30.45 18.53
N ALA A 12 -13.04 -30.36 17.55
CA ALA A 12 -12.66 -30.25 16.14
C ALA A 12 -11.91 -28.94 15.85
N ALA A 13 -12.41 -27.80 16.33
CA ALA A 13 -11.75 -26.50 16.19
C ALA A 13 -10.40 -26.44 16.93
N LEU A 14 -10.29 -27.10 18.09
CA LEU A 14 -9.04 -27.20 18.83
C LEU A 14 -8.02 -28.10 18.11
N LYS A 15 -8.48 -29.16 17.46
CA LYS A 15 -7.64 -30.08 16.69
C LYS A 15 -7.18 -29.48 15.36
N GLU A 16 -7.95 -28.56 14.78
CA GLU A 16 -7.54 -27.72 13.66
C GLU A 16 -6.45 -26.72 14.07
N LYS A 17 -6.56 -26.12 15.27
CA LYS A 17 -5.52 -25.25 15.85
C LYS A 17 -4.24 -25.98 16.31
N LEU A 18 -4.34 -27.26 16.64
CA LEU A 18 -3.23 -28.07 17.19
C LEU A 18 -2.71 -29.14 16.22
N GLY A 19 -3.26 -29.21 15.00
CA GLY A 19 -2.74 -30.09 13.95
C GLY A 19 -1.31 -29.68 13.57
N PRO A 20 -0.51 -30.60 12.99
CA PRO A 20 0.79 -30.21 12.46
C PRO A 20 0.59 -29.04 11.50
N GLN A 21 1.19 -27.89 11.81
CA GLN A 21 1.18 -26.74 10.92
C GLN A 21 1.93 -27.17 9.65
N ASP A 22 1.20 -27.44 8.57
CA ASP A 22 1.76 -27.46 7.22
C ASP A 22 2.17 -26.03 6.88
N GLY A 23 3.27 -25.58 7.48
CA GLY A 23 3.88 -24.29 7.17
C GLY A 23 4.48 -24.36 5.78
N ASP A 24 4.09 -23.43 4.91
CA ASP A 24 4.75 -23.24 3.63
C ASP A 24 6.24 -22.91 3.90
N PRO A 25 7.20 -23.73 3.43
CA PRO A 25 8.63 -23.49 3.66
C PRO A 25 9.13 -22.18 3.02
N THR A 26 8.30 -21.51 2.22
CA THR A 26 8.61 -20.20 1.62
C THR A 26 8.25 -19.01 2.51
N GLU A 27 7.71 -19.23 3.71
CA GLU A 27 7.28 -18.16 4.62
C GLU A 27 7.80 -18.33 6.05
N ALA A 28 8.13 -17.21 6.71
CA ALA A 28 8.47 -17.23 8.12
C ALA A 28 7.21 -17.54 8.94
N ASN A 29 7.28 -18.54 9.83
CA ASN A 29 6.19 -18.81 10.76
C ASN A 29 6.11 -17.74 11.85
N LEU A 30 5.25 -16.74 11.62
CA LEU A 30 5.05 -15.59 12.51
C LEU A 30 3.65 -15.54 13.11
N GLU A 31 2.84 -16.61 13.01
CA GLU A 31 1.41 -16.61 13.38
C GLU A 31 1.15 -16.09 14.80
N ASN A 32 2.07 -16.36 15.74
CA ASN A 32 2.02 -15.91 17.13
C ASN A 32 3.20 -15.01 17.52
N ALA A 33 3.84 -14.37 16.54
CA ALA A 33 4.98 -13.49 16.81
C ALA A 33 4.52 -12.17 17.46
N GLU A 34 5.30 -11.72 18.45
CA GLU A 34 5.18 -10.39 19.05
C GLU A 34 5.72 -9.30 18.10
N PRO A 35 5.22 -8.05 18.19
CA PRO A 35 5.63 -6.97 17.30
C PRO A 35 7.16 -6.75 17.26
N GLU A 36 7.84 -6.87 18.40
CA GLU A 36 9.30 -6.67 18.53
C GLU A 36 10.08 -7.67 17.66
N LEU A 37 9.60 -8.91 17.58
CA LEU A 37 10.23 -9.93 16.74
C LEU A 37 10.04 -9.58 15.26
N CYS A 38 8.83 -9.19 14.86
CA CYS A 38 8.52 -8.73 13.51
C CYS A 38 9.41 -7.56 13.10
N ILE A 39 9.63 -6.59 13.99
CA ILE A 39 10.49 -5.42 13.74
C ILE A 39 11.96 -5.80 13.57
N ARG A 40 12.48 -6.72 14.39
CA ARG A 40 13.85 -7.22 14.18
C ARG A 40 13.99 -7.95 12.84
N LEU A 41 12.97 -8.69 12.42
CA LEU A 41 12.98 -9.37 11.13
C LEU A 41 12.90 -8.40 9.95
N LEU A 42 12.24 -7.24 10.09
CA LEU A 42 12.24 -6.17 9.08
C LEU A 42 13.65 -5.64 8.76
N GLN A 43 14.55 -5.66 9.74
CA GLN A 43 15.95 -5.27 9.57
C GLN A 43 16.76 -6.28 8.75
N MET A 44 16.19 -7.46 8.47
CA MET A 44 16.76 -8.48 7.59
C MET A 44 15.82 -8.69 6.37
N PRO A 45 15.88 -7.82 5.34
CA PRO A 45 14.97 -7.89 4.21
C PRO A 45 15.08 -9.22 3.46
N SER A 46 14.00 -9.99 3.46
CA SER A 46 13.84 -11.19 2.66
C SER A 46 12.37 -11.41 2.31
N VAL A 47 12.12 -12.11 1.19
CA VAL A 47 10.75 -12.45 0.78
C VAL A 47 10.05 -13.27 1.87
N VAL A 48 10.78 -14.19 2.50
CA VAL A 48 10.30 -15.06 3.59
C VAL A 48 9.84 -14.23 4.79
N ASN A 49 10.64 -13.27 5.23
CA ASN A 49 10.32 -12.41 6.38
C ASN A 49 9.12 -11.49 6.08
N TYR A 50 9.08 -10.86 4.91
CA TYR A 50 7.95 -10.01 4.54
C TYR A 50 6.67 -10.82 4.31
N SER A 51 6.73 -12.04 3.76
CA SER A 51 5.53 -12.85 3.57
C SER A 51 4.93 -13.30 4.91
N GLY A 52 5.79 -13.74 5.83
CA GLY A 52 5.38 -14.07 7.19
C GLY A 52 4.80 -12.85 7.91
N LEU A 53 5.43 -11.67 7.76
CA LEU A 53 4.94 -10.44 8.37
C LEU A 53 3.58 -10.02 7.80
N ARG A 54 3.40 -10.08 6.49
CA ARG A 54 2.11 -9.78 5.84
C ARG A 54 0.99 -10.64 6.44
N LYS A 55 1.20 -11.96 6.53
CA LYS A 55 0.21 -12.86 7.14
C LYS A 55 -0.08 -12.49 8.59
N ARG A 56 0.97 -12.17 9.36
CA ARG A 56 0.83 -11.77 10.76
C ARG A 56 0.08 -10.45 10.93
N LEU A 57 0.25 -9.49 10.00
CA LEU A 57 -0.51 -8.25 9.95
C LEU A 57 -1.98 -8.51 9.62
N GLU A 58 -2.25 -9.35 8.62
CA GLU A 58 -3.60 -9.70 8.17
C GLU A 58 -4.43 -10.45 9.24
N SER A 59 -3.77 -11.25 10.09
CA SER A 59 -4.41 -11.96 11.20
C SER A 59 -4.35 -11.24 12.55
N SER A 60 -3.72 -10.07 12.62
CA SER A 60 -3.55 -9.30 13.86
C SER A 60 -4.85 -8.67 14.35
N ASP A 61 -4.99 -8.57 15.67
CA ASP A 61 -5.97 -7.66 16.28
C ASP A 61 -5.45 -6.22 16.33
N ASP A 62 -6.38 -5.30 16.62
CA ASP A 62 -6.12 -3.87 16.68
C ASP A 62 -5.00 -3.49 17.68
N GLY A 63 -4.92 -4.18 18.82
CA GLY A 63 -3.93 -3.89 19.85
C GLY A 63 -2.52 -4.25 19.38
N TRP A 64 -2.37 -5.41 18.76
CA TRP A 64 -1.10 -5.82 18.17
C TRP A 64 -0.66 -4.86 17.06
N LEU A 65 -1.57 -4.46 16.17
CA LEU A 65 -1.25 -3.54 15.07
C LEU A 65 -0.80 -2.17 15.61
N VAL A 66 -1.48 -1.63 16.61
CA VAL A 66 -1.08 -0.36 17.24
C VAL A 66 0.31 -0.46 17.84
N GLN A 67 0.63 -1.54 18.56
CA GLN A 67 1.98 -1.75 19.11
C GLN A 67 3.05 -1.84 18.02
N PHE A 68 2.76 -2.54 16.91
CA PHE A 68 3.67 -2.60 15.77
C PHE A 68 3.93 -1.22 15.16
N LEU A 69 2.90 -0.38 15.04
CA LEU A 69 3.02 0.99 14.54
C LEU A 69 3.79 1.90 15.50
N GLU A 70 3.51 1.82 16.80
CA GLU A 70 4.19 2.60 17.85
C GLU A 70 5.69 2.27 17.94
N GLN A 71 6.08 1.05 17.59
CA GLN A 71 7.48 0.64 17.55
C GLN A 71 8.17 0.94 16.20
N SER A 72 7.62 1.82 15.37
CA SER A 72 8.17 2.23 14.06
C SER A 72 8.18 1.12 12.99
N GLY A 73 7.27 0.13 13.09
CA GLY A 73 7.16 -0.93 12.09
C GLY A 73 6.83 -0.41 10.68
N LEU A 74 5.96 0.60 10.58
CA LEU A 74 5.63 1.24 9.31
C LEU A 74 6.80 2.06 8.74
N ASP A 75 7.53 2.81 9.57
CA ASP A 75 8.72 3.55 9.12
C ASP A 75 9.74 2.62 8.47
N LEU A 76 10.03 1.48 9.10
CA LEU A 76 10.98 0.50 8.59
C LEU A 76 10.53 -0.12 7.26
N LEU A 77 9.22 -0.37 7.09
CA LEU A 77 8.66 -0.85 5.83
C LEU A 77 8.80 0.18 4.70
N LEU A 78 8.49 1.44 4.97
CA LEU A 78 8.60 2.50 3.97
C LEU A 78 10.05 2.84 3.64
N GLU A 79 10.95 2.83 4.62
CA GLU A 79 12.38 2.98 4.40
C GLU A 79 12.95 1.80 3.58
N ALA A 80 12.53 0.58 3.89
CA ALA A 80 12.90 -0.59 3.10
C ALA A 80 12.42 -0.45 1.66
N LEU A 81 11.17 -0.01 1.45
CA LEU A 81 10.62 0.21 0.12
C LEU A 81 11.40 1.28 -0.65
N ALA A 82 11.72 2.42 -0.03
CA ALA A 82 12.52 3.48 -0.63
C ALA A 82 13.93 2.99 -1.04
N ARG A 83 14.61 2.24 -0.15
CA ARG A 83 15.93 1.64 -0.45
C ARG A 83 15.86 0.66 -1.61
N LEU A 84 14.78 -0.12 -1.71
CA LEU A 84 14.59 -1.08 -2.79
C LEU A 84 14.25 -0.40 -4.12
N SER A 85 13.46 0.69 -4.10
CA SER A 85 13.11 1.47 -5.28
C SER A 85 14.33 2.10 -5.95
N GLY A 86 15.27 2.65 -5.16
CA GLY A 86 16.46 3.31 -5.69
C GLY A 86 17.52 2.39 -6.31
N ARG A 87 17.47 1.07 -6.05
CA ARG A 87 18.44 0.09 -6.58
C ARG A 87 18.08 -0.46 -7.97
N GLY A 88 16.88 -0.14 -8.46
CA GLY A 88 16.33 -0.79 -9.64
C GLY A 88 16.02 -2.27 -9.40
N VAL A 89 15.39 -2.92 -10.39
CA VAL A 89 15.08 -4.36 -10.34
C VAL A 89 16.10 -5.12 -11.18
N ALA A 90 17.21 -5.54 -10.57
CA ALA A 90 18.25 -6.29 -11.27
C ALA A 90 17.94 -7.79 -11.34
N ARG A 91 17.21 -8.32 -10.35
CA ARG A 91 16.84 -9.73 -10.24
C ARG A 91 15.36 -9.90 -9.96
N ILE A 92 14.81 -11.06 -10.32
CA ILE A 92 13.43 -11.45 -9.97
C ILE A 92 13.23 -11.41 -8.45
N SER A 93 14.23 -11.81 -7.67
CA SER A 93 14.20 -11.74 -6.20
C SER A 93 13.96 -10.32 -5.68
N ASP A 94 14.50 -9.31 -6.35
CA ASP A 94 14.37 -7.91 -5.95
C ASP A 94 12.95 -7.40 -6.24
N ALA A 95 12.39 -7.81 -7.39
CA ALA A 95 11.00 -7.53 -7.76
C ALA A 95 10.03 -8.13 -6.74
N LEU A 96 10.24 -9.39 -6.38
CA LEU A 96 9.44 -10.11 -5.38
C LEU A 96 9.57 -9.46 -4.01
N LEU A 97 10.80 -9.10 -3.60
CA LEU A 97 11.04 -8.44 -2.31
C LEU A 97 10.31 -7.10 -2.21
N GLN A 98 10.36 -6.28 -3.26
CA GLN A 98 9.59 -5.03 -3.31
C GLN A 98 8.08 -5.28 -3.23
N LEU A 99 7.57 -6.28 -3.97
CA LEU A 99 6.14 -6.61 -4.00
C LEU A 99 5.64 -7.09 -2.64
N THR A 100 6.38 -7.97 -1.98
CA THR A 100 6.00 -8.46 -0.65
C THR A 100 6.10 -7.35 0.40
N CYS A 101 7.07 -6.44 0.28
CA CYS A 101 7.18 -5.27 1.16
C CYS A 101 5.97 -4.34 1.05
N ILE A 102 5.57 -3.93 -0.16
CA ILE A 102 4.39 -3.07 -0.35
C ILE A 102 3.09 -3.80 0.06
N SER A 103 3.03 -5.13 -0.06
CA SER A 103 1.89 -5.90 0.45
C SER A 103 1.78 -5.87 1.99
N CYS A 104 2.88 -5.73 2.73
CA CYS A 104 2.82 -5.50 4.18
C CYS A 104 2.20 -4.13 4.50
N VAL A 105 2.57 -3.08 3.76
CA VAL A 105 1.97 -1.74 3.91
C VAL A 105 0.47 -1.78 3.57
N ARG A 106 0.09 -2.51 2.52
CA ARG A 106 -1.33 -2.76 2.20
C ARG A 106 -2.06 -3.45 3.35
N ALA A 107 -1.47 -4.47 3.96
CA ALA A 107 -2.09 -5.16 5.09
C ALA A 107 -2.36 -4.20 6.26
N ILE A 108 -1.43 -3.29 6.56
CA ILE A 108 -1.63 -2.21 7.55
C ILE A 108 -2.81 -1.32 7.15
N MET A 109 -2.84 -0.85 5.90
CA MET A 109 -3.88 0.06 5.40
C MET A 109 -5.25 -0.59 5.23
N ASN A 110 -5.35 -1.92 5.25
CA ASN A 110 -6.65 -2.60 5.28
C ASN A 110 -7.34 -2.48 6.66
N ALA A 111 -6.58 -2.15 7.72
CA ALA A 111 -7.12 -1.87 9.03
C ALA A 111 -7.38 -0.36 9.21
N ARG A 112 -8.51 -0.02 9.83
CA ARG A 112 -8.89 1.37 10.12
C ARG A 112 -7.81 2.11 10.91
N GLN A 113 -7.24 1.43 11.92
CA GLN A 113 -6.17 1.92 12.78
C GLN A 113 -4.91 2.24 11.96
N GLY A 114 -4.59 1.45 10.93
CA GLY A 114 -3.46 1.71 10.06
C GLY A 114 -3.66 2.94 9.19
N ILE A 115 -4.86 3.12 8.60
CA ILE A 115 -5.20 4.34 7.85
C ILE A 115 -5.15 5.58 8.75
N GLU A 116 -5.80 5.52 9.92
CA GLU A 116 -5.81 6.63 10.87
C GLU A 116 -4.41 6.98 11.35
N TYR A 117 -3.57 5.98 11.63
CA TYR A 117 -2.18 6.22 12.00
C TYR A 117 -1.40 6.92 10.88
N ILE A 118 -1.57 6.51 9.61
CA ILE A 118 -0.93 7.16 8.47
C ILE A 118 -1.37 8.62 8.33
N LEU A 119 -2.67 8.88 8.42
CA LEU A 119 -3.22 10.23 8.24
C LEU A 119 -2.92 11.17 9.42
N ASN A 120 -2.81 10.63 10.63
CA ASN A 120 -2.50 11.43 11.82
C ASN A 120 -1.01 11.79 11.94
N ASN A 121 -0.13 11.13 11.17
CA ASN A 121 1.31 11.33 11.23
C ASN A 121 1.83 11.93 9.91
N GLN A 122 2.26 13.18 9.97
CA GLN A 122 2.74 13.90 8.80
C GLN A 122 3.92 13.19 8.13
N GLY A 123 3.91 13.17 6.79
CA GLY A 123 5.01 12.67 5.98
C GLY A 123 4.89 11.21 5.55
N TYR A 124 4.02 10.38 6.14
CA TYR A 124 3.85 9.01 5.66
C TYR A 124 3.26 8.93 4.26
N VAL A 125 2.30 9.79 3.93
CA VAL A 125 1.74 9.86 2.57
C VAL A 125 2.81 10.32 1.56
N CYS A 126 3.70 11.23 1.95
CA CYS A 126 4.85 11.63 1.13
C CYS A 126 5.86 10.48 0.95
N LYS A 127 6.25 9.80 2.03
CA LYS A 127 7.13 8.62 1.96
C LYS A 127 6.52 7.51 1.06
N LEU A 128 5.20 7.33 1.14
CA LEU A 128 4.49 6.39 0.28
C LEU A 128 4.50 6.85 -1.19
N SER A 129 4.33 8.15 -1.47
CA SER A 129 4.40 8.65 -2.85
C SER A 129 5.80 8.55 -3.44
N GLU A 130 6.86 8.69 -2.65
CA GLU A 130 8.25 8.46 -3.07
C GLU A 130 8.49 7.03 -3.57
N ALA A 131 7.73 6.04 -3.09
CA ALA A 131 7.82 4.66 -3.57
C ALA A 131 7.40 4.49 -5.04
N LEU A 132 6.77 5.50 -5.66
CA LEU A 132 6.49 5.53 -7.10
C LEU A 132 7.75 5.57 -7.97
N ASP A 133 8.92 5.86 -7.40
CA ASP A 133 10.20 5.95 -8.11
C ASP A 133 10.79 4.59 -8.54
N THR A 134 10.21 3.47 -8.10
CA THR A 134 10.62 2.14 -8.54
C THR A 134 10.39 1.94 -10.04
N SER A 135 11.17 1.09 -10.71
CA SER A 135 10.86 0.62 -12.07
C SER A 135 9.79 -0.49 -12.10
N ASN A 136 9.38 -1.01 -10.95
CA ASN A 136 8.43 -2.11 -10.85
C ASN A 136 6.98 -1.60 -10.97
N VAL A 137 6.38 -1.76 -12.15
CA VAL A 137 4.99 -1.35 -12.45
C VAL A 137 3.98 -1.95 -11.48
N MET A 138 4.17 -3.19 -11.04
CA MET A 138 3.26 -3.83 -10.09
C MET A 138 3.32 -3.16 -8.71
N VAL A 139 4.49 -2.67 -8.28
CA VAL A 139 4.63 -1.89 -7.04
C VAL A 139 4.00 -0.52 -7.20
N LYS A 140 4.25 0.18 -8.31
CA LYS A 140 3.58 1.47 -8.60
C LYS A 140 2.07 1.36 -8.57
N LYS A 141 1.51 0.31 -9.19
CA LYS A 141 0.08 0.01 -9.15
C LYS A 141 -0.43 -0.09 -7.71
N GLN A 142 0.27 -0.84 -6.86
CA GLN A 142 -0.13 -0.95 -5.45
C GLN A 142 -0.04 0.38 -4.71
N VAL A 143 1.04 1.15 -4.91
CA VAL A 143 1.20 2.48 -4.28
C VAL A 143 0.07 3.42 -4.71
N PHE A 144 -0.27 3.47 -6.00
CA PHE A 144 -1.38 4.26 -6.51
C PHE A 144 -2.74 3.85 -5.92
N GLU A 145 -3.01 2.55 -5.78
CA GLU A 145 -4.23 2.07 -5.11
C GLU A 145 -4.31 2.52 -3.65
N LEU A 146 -3.18 2.46 -2.92
CA LEU A 146 -3.13 2.90 -1.53
C LEU A 146 -3.33 4.41 -1.41
N LEU A 147 -2.72 5.21 -2.29
CA LEU A 147 -2.98 6.65 -2.36
C LEU A 147 -4.46 6.91 -2.67
N ALA A 148 -5.04 6.27 -3.69
CA ALA A 148 -6.47 6.45 -3.99
C ALA A 148 -7.37 6.07 -2.78
N ALA A 149 -7.04 5.01 -2.05
CA ALA A 149 -7.79 4.62 -0.85
C ALA A 149 -7.73 5.71 0.23
N LEU A 150 -6.57 6.28 0.51
CA LEU A 150 -6.42 7.41 1.44
C LEU A 150 -7.25 8.62 0.99
N SER A 151 -7.29 8.88 -0.32
CA SER A 151 -8.03 10.00 -0.91
C SER A 151 -9.53 9.89 -0.68
N ILE A 152 -10.04 8.66 -0.75
CA ILE A 152 -11.46 8.34 -0.63
C ILE A 152 -11.85 8.25 0.84
N TYR A 153 -10.93 7.83 1.70
CA TYR A 153 -11.20 7.59 3.12
C TYR A 153 -11.67 8.85 3.85
N SER A 154 -11.05 10.01 3.60
CA SER A 154 -11.45 11.26 4.24
C SER A 154 -11.00 12.50 3.46
N PRO A 155 -11.62 13.67 3.69
CA PRO A 155 -11.16 14.95 3.12
C PRO A 155 -9.71 15.29 3.50
N GLU A 156 -9.28 14.91 4.70
CA GLU A 156 -7.90 15.09 5.13
C GLU A 156 -6.95 14.19 4.34
N GLY A 157 -7.33 12.94 4.07
CA GLY A 157 -6.57 12.04 3.21
C GLY A 157 -6.46 12.54 1.78
N HIS A 158 -7.54 13.09 1.21
CA HIS A 158 -7.53 13.75 -0.10
C HIS A 158 -6.52 14.90 -0.14
N LYS A 159 -6.54 15.78 0.87
CA LYS A 159 -5.59 16.89 0.99
C LYS A 159 -4.15 16.38 1.09
N GLN A 160 -3.88 15.40 1.94
CA GLN A 160 -2.52 14.88 2.13
C GLN A 160 -1.94 14.24 0.87
N ILE A 161 -2.76 13.68 -0.01
CA ILE A 161 -2.28 13.16 -1.30
C ILE A 161 -1.93 14.28 -2.26
N LEU A 162 -2.76 15.33 -2.31
CA LEU A 162 -2.43 16.50 -3.12
C LEU A 162 -1.09 17.11 -2.67
N ASP A 163 -0.91 17.25 -1.35
CA ASP A 163 0.33 17.72 -0.75
C ASP A 163 1.51 16.76 -1.06
N ALA A 164 1.29 15.44 -0.98
CA ALA A 164 2.31 14.44 -1.29
C ALA A 164 2.70 14.40 -2.78
N LEU A 165 1.77 14.68 -3.70
CA LEU A 165 2.05 14.79 -5.13
C LEU A 165 2.75 16.11 -5.46
N ASP A 166 2.40 17.19 -4.79
CA ASP A 166 3.15 18.45 -4.87
C ASP A 166 4.57 18.31 -4.30
N HIS A 167 4.73 17.56 -3.21
CA HIS A 167 6.05 17.19 -2.68
C HIS A 167 6.85 16.35 -3.68
N TYR A 168 6.23 15.30 -4.22
CA TYR A 168 6.83 14.43 -5.23
C TYR A 168 7.30 15.22 -6.46
N LYS A 169 6.51 16.21 -6.90
CA LYS A 169 6.88 17.13 -7.98
C LYS A 169 8.21 17.81 -7.70
N VAL A 170 8.37 18.37 -6.50
CA VAL A 170 9.59 19.08 -6.11
C VAL A 170 10.77 18.11 -6.02
N VAL A 171 10.62 17.00 -5.32
CA VAL A 171 11.70 16.01 -5.10
C VAL A 171 12.17 15.39 -6.43
N LYS A 172 11.24 15.11 -7.35
CA LYS A 172 11.54 14.49 -8.65
C LYS A 172 11.66 15.48 -9.80
N SER A 173 11.74 16.78 -9.48
CA SER A 173 11.90 17.86 -10.46
C SER A 173 10.91 17.77 -11.64
N GLN A 174 9.67 17.38 -11.34
CA GLN A 174 8.59 17.35 -12.32
C GLN A 174 8.05 18.75 -12.56
N GLN A 175 7.52 19.01 -13.75
CA GLN A 175 6.92 20.31 -14.04
C GLN A 175 5.58 20.51 -13.31
N TYR A 176 4.77 19.44 -13.20
CA TYR A 176 3.44 19.49 -12.60
C TYR A 176 3.25 18.34 -11.61
N ARG A 177 2.40 18.55 -10.61
CA ARG A 177 2.15 17.56 -9.54
C ARG A 177 1.51 16.26 -10.04
N PHE A 178 0.74 16.36 -11.11
CA PHE A 178 0.10 15.19 -11.74
C PHE A 178 0.92 14.59 -12.89
N SER A 179 2.12 15.11 -13.17
CA SER A 179 2.99 14.56 -14.22
C SER A 179 3.31 13.08 -13.99
N VAL A 180 3.51 12.65 -12.73
CA VAL A 180 3.79 11.24 -12.43
C VAL A 180 2.65 10.32 -12.89
N ILE A 181 1.39 10.68 -12.63
CA ILE A 181 0.23 9.89 -13.05
C ILE A 181 0.10 9.88 -14.57
N MET A 182 0.23 11.06 -15.20
CA MET A 182 0.04 11.21 -16.64
C MET A 182 1.15 10.57 -17.46
N ASN A 183 2.40 10.60 -16.98
CA ASN A 183 3.52 9.92 -17.61
C ASN A 183 3.32 8.40 -17.56
N GLU A 184 2.89 7.84 -16.42
CA GLU A 184 2.59 6.41 -16.32
C GLU A 184 1.44 6.02 -17.25
N LEU A 185 0.36 6.80 -17.25
CA LEU A 185 -0.84 6.53 -18.05
C LEU A 185 -0.56 6.57 -19.56
N SER A 186 0.31 7.47 -20.01
CA SER A 186 0.62 7.65 -21.43
C SER A 186 1.60 6.59 -21.97
N ASN A 187 2.38 5.95 -21.11
CA ASN A 187 3.48 5.07 -21.49
C ASN A 187 3.21 3.58 -21.22
N THR A 188 2.02 3.22 -20.74
CA THR A 188 1.66 1.83 -20.42
C THR A 188 0.60 1.29 -21.37
N ASP A 189 0.73 0.02 -21.75
CA ASP A 189 -0.27 -0.79 -22.44
C ASP A 189 -0.98 -1.79 -21.49
N ASN A 190 -0.51 -1.90 -20.24
CA ASN A 190 -1.07 -2.76 -19.21
C ASN A 190 -2.47 -2.26 -18.76
N ILE A 191 -3.52 -2.90 -19.26
CA ILE A 191 -4.92 -2.51 -19.00
C ILE A 191 -5.26 -2.46 -17.50
N PRO A 192 -4.94 -3.47 -16.65
CA PRO A 192 -5.15 -3.35 -15.20
C PRO A 192 -4.49 -2.13 -14.56
N TYR A 193 -3.31 -1.72 -15.04
CA TYR A 193 -2.63 -0.55 -14.53
C TYR A 193 -3.27 0.76 -14.99
N ILE A 194 -3.70 0.83 -16.26
CA ILE A 194 -4.49 1.96 -16.79
C ILE A 194 -5.75 2.19 -15.97
N ILE A 195 -6.49 1.12 -15.63
CA ILE A 195 -7.69 1.21 -14.80
C ILE A 195 -7.34 1.82 -13.44
N THR A 196 -6.29 1.34 -12.78
CA THR A 196 -5.82 1.91 -11.51
C THR A 196 -5.50 3.40 -11.63
N LEU A 197 -4.76 3.81 -12.66
CA LEU A 197 -4.39 5.22 -12.87
C LEU A 197 -5.63 6.10 -13.10
N LEU A 198 -6.60 5.65 -13.88
CA LEU A 198 -7.87 6.35 -14.07
C LEU A 198 -8.69 6.42 -12.78
N SER A 199 -8.68 5.35 -11.97
CA SER A 199 -9.31 5.35 -10.64
C SER A 199 -8.66 6.38 -9.70
N VAL A 200 -7.34 6.55 -9.74
CA VAL A 200 -6.61 7.56 -8.95
C VAL A 200 -7.00 8.97 -9.40
N ILE A 201 -7.04 9.22 -10.72
CA ILE A 201 -7.48 10.52 -11.26
C ILE A 201 -8.90 10.83 -10.78
N ASN A 202 -9.79 9.84 -10.82
CA ASN A 202 -11.16 10.00 -10.34
C ASN A 202 -11.20 10.26 -8.83
N ALA A 203 -10.43 9.54 -8.02
CA ALA A 203 -10.34 9.75 -6.58
C ALA A 203 -9.87 11.19 -6.25
N ILE A 204 -8.88 11.70 -6.99
CA ILE A 204 -8.38 13.07 -6.82
C ILE A 204 -9.43 14.11 -7.24
N ILE A 205 -10.04 13.97 -8.41
CA ILE A 205 -11.01 14.97 -8.91
C ILE A 205 -12.29 14.96 -8.07
N LEU A 206 -12.79 13.78 -7.72
CA LEU A 206 -14.06 13.62 -6.99
C LEU A 206 -13.90 13.70 -5.47
N GLY A 207 -12.67 13.69 -4.95
CA GLY A 207 -12.39 13.77 -3.51
C GLY A 207 -12.68 15.14 -2.88
N THR A 208 -12.95 16.18 -3.69
CA THR A 208 -13.41 17.48 -3.20
C THR A 208 -14.88 17.71 -3.54
N GLU A 209 -15.65 18.17 -2.55
CA GLU A 209 -17.06 18.53 -2.71
C GLU A 209 -17.23 19.92 -3.38
N GLU A 210 -16.20 20.78 -3.30
CA GLU A 210 -16.27 22.13 -3.84
C GLU A 210 -16.19 22.10 -5.38
N LEU A 211 -17.26 22.55 -6.04
CA LEU A 211 -17.34 22.54 -7.50
C LEU A 211 -16.17 23.28 -8.17
N ARG A 212 -15.73 24.39 -7.59
CA ARG A 212 -14.62 25.19 -8.12
C ARG A 212 -13.29 24.43 -8.02
N ALA A 213 -12.96 23.89 -6.86
CA ALA A 213 -11.75 23.08 -6.65
C ALA A 213 -11.75 21.85 -7.57
N ARG A 214 -12.89 21.15 -7.67
CA ARG A 214 -13.06 20.02 -8.60
C ARG A 214 -12.81 20.40 -10.06
N THR A 215 -13.29 21.57 -10.47
CA THR A 215 -13.09 22.07 -11.83
C THR A 215 -11.62 22.41 -12.07
N GLN A 216 -10.93 23.01 -11.09
CA GLN A 216 -9.49 23.29 -11.17
C GLN A 216 -8.67 22.01 -11.30
N LEU A 217 -8.89 21.01 -10.44
CA LEU A 217 -8.21 19.72 -10.50
C LEU A 217 -8.39 19.04 -11.85
N ARG A 218 -9.63 19.02 -12.37
CA ARG A 218 -9.92 18.49 -13.70
C ARG A 218 -9.14 19.23 -14.79
N ASN A 219 -9.12 20.56 -14.74
CA ASN A 219 -8.43 21.38 -15.73
C ASN A 219 -6.90 21.17 -15.69
N GLU A 220 -6.31 20.91 -14.52
CA GLU A 220 -4.89 20.53 -14.42
C GLU A 220 -4.61 19.24 -15.19
N PHE A 221 -5.43 18.20 -15.05
CA PHE A 221 -5.29 16.97 -15.84
C PHE A 221 -5.53 17.18 -17.34
N ILE A 222 -6.53 18.00 -17.71
CA ILE A 222 -6.78 18.35 -19.12
C ILE A 222 -5.56 19.07 -19.72
N GLY A 223 -4.94 19.98 -18.95
CA GLY A 223 -3.71 20.67 -19.35
C GLY A 223 -2.53 19.71 -19.57
N LEU A 224 -2.56 18.53 -18.94
CA LEU A 224 -1.62 17.43 -19.15
C LEU A 224 -2.09 16.41 -20.21
N GLN A 225 -2.96 16.82 -21.14
CA GLN A 225 -3.42 16.03 -22.28
C GLN A 225 -4.25 14.79 -21.92
N LEU A 226 -4.92 14.77 -20.76
CA LEU A 226 -5.78 13.65 -20.37
C LEU A 226 -6.84 13.32 -21.44
N LEU A 227 -7.44 14.32 -22.09
CA LEU A 227 -8.47 14.11 -23.11
C LEU A 227 -7.94 13.34 -24.33
N ASP A 228 -6.70 13.60 -24.74
CA ASP A 228 -6.07 12.92 -25.87
C ASP A 228 -5.81 11.45 -25.54
N VAL A 229 -5.34 11.18 -24.32
CA VAL A 229 -5.14 9.81 -23.82
C VAL A 229 -6.46 9.05 -23.74
N LEU A 230 -7.51 9.66 -23.18
CA LEU A 230 -8.84 9.04 -23.09
C LEU A 230 -9.44 8.74 -24.47
N THR A 231 -9.14 9.56 -25.48
CA THR A 231 -9.61 9.33 -26.85
C THR A 231 -8.94 8.10 -27.47
N LYS A 232 -7.68 7.81 -27.13
CA LYS A 232 -6.97 6.60 -27.57
C LYS A 232 -7.45 5.31 -26.89
N LEU A 233 -8.12 5.43 -25.75
CA LEU A 233 -8.64 4.29 -24.97
C LEU A 233 -10.09 3.91 -25.32
N ARG A 234 -10.78 4.72 -26.15
CA ARG A 234 -12.12 4.44 -26.66
C ARG A 234 -12.06 3.51 -27.86
#